data_AF-A0A4P5QG59-F1
#
_entry.id   AF-A0A4P5QG59-F1
#
_cell.length_a   1.000
_cell.length_b   1.000
_cell.length_c   1.000
_cell.angle_alpha   90.00
_cell.angle_beta   90.00
_cell.angle_gamma   90.00
#
_symmetry.space_group_name_H-M   'P 1'
#
loop_
_entity.id
_entity.type
_entity.pdbx_description
1 polymer ?
#
loop_
_entity_poly.entity_id
_entity_poly.type
_entity_poly.pdbx_seq_one_letter_code
_entity_poly.pdbx_strand_id
1 'polypeptide(L)'
;MKKQGEPKPLRLAALHMDIHAGNLVYQEQSIQLIDWEYAGDGDVALELAAIVTGNNIDSESLIRTYAQMSHIQVDELSRQVRRWRPWVILLMASWYECRWQQTQDRTFLTLADEAWCRLQRND
;
A
#
# COMPACT_ATOMS: atom_id res chain seq x y z
N MET A 1 -18.89 -0.95 -4.88
CA MET A 1 -18.36 -1.33 -3.54
C MET A 1 -19.49 -1.87 -2.67
N LYS A 2 -19.39 -3.09 -2.14
CA LYS A 2 -20.34 -3.58 -1.10
C LYS A 2 -20.24 -2.67 0.13
N LYS A 3 -21.33 -2.50 0.89
CA LYS A 3 -21.48 -1.66 2.10
C LYS A 3 -20.61 -2.07 3.31
N GLN A 4 -19.41 -2.61 3.10
CA GLN A 4 -18.46 -2.88 4.17
C GLN A 4 -17.47 -1.72 4.19
N GLY A 5 -17.42 -0.99 5.31
CA GLY A 5 -16.41 0.06 5.53
C GLY A 5 -15.00 -0.52 5.56
N GLU A 6 -14.05 0.27 6.06
CA GLU A 6 -12.66 -0.17 6.16
C GLU A 6 -12.52 -1.52 6.87
N PRO A 7 -11.55 -2.37 6.47
CA PRO A 7 -11.29 -3.63 7.15
C PRO A 7 -10.94 -3.37 8.62
N LYS A 8 -11.49 -4.17 9.53
CA LYS A 8 -11.01 -4.18 10.93
C LYS A 8 -9.55 -4.61 10.93
N PRO A 9 -8.63 -3.90 11.61
CA PRO A 9 -7.21 -4.23 11.62
C PRO A 9 -6.92 -5.65 12.10
N LEU A 10 -6.02 -6.35 11.41
CA LEU A 10 -5.50 -7.64 11.84
C LEU A 10 -4.44 -7.48 12.93
N ARG A 11 -3.54 -6.49 12.76
CA ARG A 11 -2.53 -6.14 13.76
C ARG A 11 -2.09 -4.69 13.58
N LEU A 12 -2.18 -3.89 14.64
CA LEU A 12 -1.71 -2.52 14.64
C LEU A 12 -0.19 -2.44 14.79
N ALA A 13 0.43 -1.57 14.01
CA ALA A 13 1.86 -1.22 14.09
C ALA A 13 2.08 0.20 13.53
N ALA A 14 3.25 0.76 13.80
CA ALA A 14 3.72 1.94 13.08
C ALA A 14 4.04 1.55 11.62
N LEU A 15 3.39 2.21 10.68
CA LEU A 15 3.52 2.00 9.25
C LEU A 15 4.36 3.12 8.62
N HIS A 16 4.95 2.84 7.46
CA HIS A 16 5.69 3.83 6.66
C HIS A 16 4.82 4.42 5.55
N MET A 17 3.93 3.60 4.97
CA MET A 17 2.94 3.93 3.93
C MET A 17 3.48 4.37 2.56
N ASP A 18 4.78 4.62 2.44
CA ASP A 18 5.44 5.00 1.19
C ASP A 18 6.74 4.23 0.92
N ILE A 19 6.71 2.90 1.07
CA ILE A 19 7.88 2.05 0.78
C ILE A 19 7.97 1.79 -0.72
N HIS A 20 8.98 2.40 -1.34
CA HIS A 20 9.41 2.14 -2.72
C HIS A 20 10.94 2.27 -2.84
N ALA A 21 11.51 1.87 -3.98
CA ALA A 21 12.97 1.83 -4.16
C ALA A 21 13.69 3.17 -3.89
N GLY A 22 13.00 4.30 -4.05
CA GLY A 22 13.56 5.63 -3.76
C GLY A 22 13.71 5.93 -2.27
N ASN A 23 12.91 5.28 -1.43
CA ASN A 23 12.91 5.45 0.03
C ASN A 23 13.73 4.35 0.75
N LEU A 24 14.46 3.52 -0.01
CA LEU A 24 15.37 2.50 0.51
C LEU A 24 16.81 2.97 0.37
N VAL A 25 17.51 3.11 1.50
CA VAL A 25 18.94 3.43 1.54
C VAL A 25 19.71 2.16 1.89
N TYR A 26 20.54 1.71 0.96
CA TYR A 26 21.44 0.58 1.16
C TYR A 26 22.69 1.02 1.90
N GLN A 27 22.93 0.39 3.05
CA GLN A 27 24.21 0.44 3.77
C GLN A 27 24.91 -0.91 3.64
N GLU A 28 26.20 -0.97 3.99
CA GLU A 28 27.06 -2.16 3.80
C GLU A 28 26.45 -3.46 4.35
N GLN A 29 25.64 -3.40 5.41
CA GLN A 29 25.04 -4.56 6.07
C GLN A 29 23.54 -4.45 6.33
N SER A 30 22.88 -3.38 5.88
CA SER A 30 21.46 -3.18 6.17
C SER A 30 20.76 -2.31 5.14
N ILE A 31 19.44 -2.37 5.13
CA ILE A 31 18.58 -1.48 4.37
C ILE A 31 17.87 -0.59 5.39
N GLN A 32 17.91 0.72 5.18
CA GLN A 32 17.21 1.71 6.00
C GLN A 32 16.10 2.39 5.21
N LEU A 33 15.02 2.72 5.90
CA LEU A 33 13.90 3.49 5.36
C LEU A 33 14.08 4.97 5.68
N ILE A 34 13.78 5.81 4.68
CA ILE A 34 13.75 7.27 4.80
C ILE A 34 12.39 7.79 4.34
N ASP A 35 12.14 9.08 4.57
CA ASP A 35 10.92 9.77 4.17
C ASP A 35 9.64 9.28 4.88
N TRP A 36 9.58 9.61 6.17
CA TRP A 36 8.52 9.16 7.08
C TRP A 36 7.28 10.07 7.08
N GLU A 37 7.06 10.90 6.05
CA GLU A 37 5.99 11.92 6.07
C GLU A 37 4.57 11.34 6.12
N TYR A 38 4.38 10.12 5.58
CA TYR A 38 3.11 9.39 5.60
C TYR A 38 3.00 8.36 6.74
N ALA A 39 3.99 8.31 7.62
CA ALA A 39 4.04 7.31 8.68
C ALA A 39 2.91 7.50 9.69
N GLY A 40 2.37 6.39 10.19
CA GLY A 40 1.26 6.41 11.15
C GLY A 40 0.87 5.03 11.63
N ASP A 41 0.05 4.96 12.68
CA ASP A 41 -0.46 3.69 13.20
C ASP A 41 -1.51 3.10 12.25
N GLY A 42 -1.39 1.82 11.93
CA GLY A 42 -2.35 1.15 11.06
C GLY A 42 -2.19 -0.37 11.04
N ASP A 43 -3.01 -1.03 10.23
CA ASP A 43 -2.93 -2.48 10.05
C ASP A 43 -1.67 -2.86 9.25
N VAL A 44 -0.89 -3.84 9.70
CA VAL A 44 0.27 -4.35 8.94
C VAL A 44 -0.11 -4.80 7.53
N ALA A 45 -1.35 -5.27 7.34
CA ALA A 45 -1.86 -5.65 6.03
C ALA A 45 -2.14 -4.45 5.10
N LEU A 46 -2.35 -3.26 5.64
CA LEU A 46 -2.47 -2.02 4.87
C LEU A 46 -1.12 -1.64 4.25
N GLU A 47 -0.03 -1.69 5.03
CA GLU A 47 1.33 -1.45 4.52
C GLU A 47 1.68 -2.44 3.41
N LEU A 48 1.47 -3.74 3.64
CA LEU A 48 1.74 -4.75 2.59
C LEU A 48 0.88 -4.52 1.34
N ALA A 49 -0.37 -4.07 1.50
CA ALA A 49 -1.22 -3.70 0.37
C ALA A 49 -0.66 -2.47 -0.38
N ALA A 50 -0.13 -1.47 0.33
CA ALA A 50 0.53 -0.31 -0.26
C ALA A 50 1.76 -0.73 -1.07
N ILE A 51 2.65 -1.53 -0.49
CA ILE A 51 3.87 -2.03 -1.17
C ILE A 51 3.49 -2.78 -2.44
N VAL A 52 2.57 -3.76 -2.37
CA VAL A 52 2.16 -4.58 -3.52
C VAL A 52 1.43 -3.76 -4.59
N THR A 53 0.70 -2.72 -4.20
CA THR A 53 -0.09 -1.90 -5.15
C THR A 53 0.77 -0.88 -5.87
N GLY A 54 1.76 -0.29 -5.17
CA GLY A 54 2.64 0.75 -5.68
C GLY A 54 3.93 0.22 -6.33
N ASN A 55 4.31 -1.03 -6.08
CA ASN A 55 5.54 -1.62 -6.61
C ASN A 55 5.25 -2.87 -7.45
N ASN A 56 6.05 -3.09 -8.50
CA ASN A 56 5.99 -4.30 -9.31
C ASN A 56 6.79 -5.44 -8.65
N ILE A 57 6.21 -6.02 -7.59
CA ILE A 57 6.85 -7.07 -6.78
C ILE A 57 5.99 -8.33 -6.71
N ASP A 58 6.63 -9.47 -6.40
CA ASP A 58 5.93 -10.71 -6.10
C ASP A 58 5.23 -10.61 -4.74
N SER A 59 3.91 -10.39 -4.80
CA SER A 59 3.06 -10.29 -3.62
C SER A 59 3.02 -11.58 -2.79
N GLU A 60 3.09 -12.76 -3.40
CA GLU A 60 2.94 -14.02 -2.67
C GLU A 60 4.17 -14.26 -1.78
N SER A 61 5.36 -14.12 -2.36
CA SER A 61 6.63 -14.27 -1.63
C SER A 61 6.76 -13.27 -0.50
N LEU A 62 6.41 -11.99 -0.73
CA LEU A 62 6.44 -10.95 0.30
C LEU A 62 5.51 -11.30 1.46
N ILE A 63 4.23 -11.58 1.17
CA ILE A 63 3.22 -11.86 2.20
C ILE A 63 3.60 -13.12 2.98
N ARG A 64 4.04 -14.18 2.31
CA ARG A 64 4.47 -15.43 2.94
C ARG A 64 5.65 -15.20 3.88
N THR A 65 6.68 -14.48 3.43
CA THR A 65 7.87 -14.19 4.23
C THR A 65 7.53 -13.34 5.45
N TYR A 66 6.76 -12.27 5.26
CA TYR A 66 6.31 -11.41 6.35
C TYR A 66 5.46 -12.19 7.37
N ALA A 67 4.51 -13.01 6.90
CA ALA A 67 3.65 -13.84 7.75
C ALA A 67 4.47 -14.80 8.63
N GLN A 68 5.49 -15.45 8.05
CA GLN A 68 6.38 -16.36 8.78
C GLN A 68 7.17 -15.62 9.87
N MET A 69 7.80 -14.48 9.52
CA MET A 69 8.60 -13.69 10.47
C MET A 69 7.75 -13.07 11.59
N SER A 70 6.49 -12.76 11.29
CA SER A 70 5.58 -12.08 12.22
C SER A 70 4.61 -13.03 12.95
N HIS A 71 4.74 -14.34 12.73
CA HIS A 71 3.86 -15.38 13.27
C HIS A 71 2.36 -15.12 12.99
N ILE A 72 2.04 -14.64 11.78
CA ILE A 72 0.66 -14.51 11.27
C ILE A 72 0.36 -15.69 10.36
N GLN A 73 -0.88 -16.20 10.38
CA GLN A 73 -1.31 -17.20 9.40
C GLN A 73 -1.32 -16.59 7.98
N VAL A 74 -0.62 -17.24 7.04
CA VAL A 74 -0.40 -16.71 5.67
C VAL A 74 -1.73 -16.44 4.96
N ASP A 75 -2.69 -17.34 5.07
CA ASP A 75 -4.00 -17.19 4.42
C ASP A 75 -4.80 -16.02 5.00
N GLU A 76 -4.66 -15.78 6.31
CA GLU A 76 -5.30 -14.65 6.98
C GLU A 76 -4.71 -13.33 6.51
N LEU A 77 -3.38 -13.24 6.49
CA LEU A 77 -2.69 -12.04 6.03
C LEU A 77 -2.99 -11.76 4.56
N SER A 78 -2.94 -12.77 3.70
CA SER A 78 -3.24 -12.65 2.26
C SER A 78 -4.67 -12.17 2.01
N ARG A 79 -5.63 -12.68 2.79
CA ARG A 79 -7.02 -12.22 2.74
C ARG A 79 -7.14 -10.77 3.20
N GLN A 80 -6.46 -10.40 4.28
CA GLN A 80 -6.51 -9.05 4.82
C GLN A 80 -5.86 -8.02 3.88
N VAL A 81 -4.72 -8.34 3.27
CA VAL A 81 -4.06 -7.51 2.25
C VAL A 81 -5.00 -7.24 1.07
N ARG A 82 -5.68 -8.27 0.57
CA ARG A 82 -6.69 -8.12 -0.49
C ARG A 82 -7.87 -7.23 -0.08
N ARG A 83 -8.28 -7.25 1.20
CA ARG A 83 -9.35 -6.37 1.71
C ARG A 83 -8.91 -4.92 1.81
N TRP A 84 -7.62 -4.65 2.07
CA TRP A 84 -7.07 -3.29 2.10
C TRP A 84 -6.75 -2.73 0.71
N ARG A 85 -6.49 -3.58 -0.28
CA ARG A 85 -6.09 -3.15 -1.63
C ARG A 85 -7.01 -2.08 -2.25
N PRO A 86 -8.36 -2.19 -2.22
CA PRO A 86 -9.22 -1.12 -2.74
C PRO A 86 -9.07 0.20 -1.99
N TRP A 87 -8.80 0.16 -0.69
CA TRP A 87 -8.60 1.38 0.10
C TRP A 87 -7.28 2.07 -0.23
N VAL A 88 -6.22 1.30 -0.47
CA VAL A 88 -4.94 1.81 -0.97
C VAL A 88 -5.11 2.47 -2.33
N ILE A 89 -5.81 1.81 -3.27
CA ILE A 89 -6.02 2.39 -4.61
C ILE A 89 -6.86 3.67 -4.52
N LEU A 90 -7.85 3.73 -3.63
CA LEU A 90 -8.62 4.95 -3.37
C LEU A 90 -7.73 6.08 -2.81
N LEU A 91 -6.83 5.76 -1.89
CA LEU A 91 -5.87 6.72 -1.34
C LEU A 91 -4.95 7.26 -2.45
N MET A 92 -4.41 6.38 -3.30
CA MET A 92 -3.57 6.76 -4.44
C MET A 92 -4.33 7.66 -5.43
N ALA A 93 -5.54 7.28 -5.82
CA ALA A 93 -6.37 8.08 -6.74
C ALA A 93 -6.61 9.49 -6.18
N SER A 94 -7.00 9.58 -4.90
CA SER A 94 -7.24 10.85 -4.22
C SER A 94 -5.98 11.70 -4.12
N TRP A 95 -4.83 11.08 -3.85
CA TRP A 95 -3.54 11.78 -3.79
C TRP A 95 -3.13 12.32 -5.16
N TYR A 96 -3.26 11.52 -6.23
CA TYR A 96 -2.97 11.95 -7.60
C TYR A 96 -3.86 13.13 -8.02
N GLU A 97 -5.16 13.09 -7.73
CA GLU A 97 -6.07 14.21 -8.02
C GLU A 97 -5.65 15.49 -7.29
N CYS A 98 -5.32 15.38 -6.01
CA CYS A 98 -4.85 16.52 -5.21
C CYS A 98 -3.56 17.12 -5.78
N ARG A 99 -2.61 16.26 -6.16
CA ARG A 99 -1.35 16.69 -6.80
C ARG A 99 -1.57 17.34 -8.15
N TRP A 100 -2.47 16.82 -8.97
CA TRP A 100 -2.88 17.47 -10.22
C TRP A 100 -3.44 18.88 -9.96
N GLN A 101 -4.34 19.05 -8.98
CA GLN A 101 -4.90 20.36 -8.65
C GLN A 101 -3.83 21.38 -8.25
N GLN A 102 -2.81 20.95 -7.50
CA GLN A 102 -1.72 21.81 -7.04
C GLN A 102 -0.71 22.17 -8.12
N THR A 103 -0.38 21.22 -9.00
CA THR A 103 0.75 21.34 -9.93
C THR A 103 0.33 21.59 -11.37
N GLN A 104 -0.92 21.25 -11.72
CA GLN A 104 -1.44 21.20 -13.09
C GLN A 104 -0.67 20.25 -14.03
N ASP A 105 0.14 19.34 -13.48
CA ASP A 105 0.84 18.31 -14.26
C ASP A 105 -0.14 17.20 -14.66
N ARG A 106 -0.30 17.01 -15.97
CA ARG A 106 -1.24 16.04 -16.56
C ARG A 106 -0.86 14.59 -16.26
N THR A 107 0.39 14.31 -15.89
CA THR A 107 0.83 12.97 -15.46
C THR A 107 -0.02 12.48 -14.30
N PHE A 108 -0.32 13.35 -13.33
CA PHE A 108 -1.16 13.00 -12.17
C PHE A 108 -2.62 12.76 -12.55
N LEU A 109 -3.13 13.44 -13.58
CA LEU A 109 -4.49 13.17 -14.07
C LEU A 109 -4.61 11.77 -14.68
N THR A 110 -3.61 11.36 -15.48
CA THR A 110 -3.54 10.00 -16.03
C THR A 110 -3.46 8.95 -14.93
N LEU A 111 -2.59 9.15 -13.93
CA LEU A 111 -2.44 8.22 -12.81
C LEU A 111 -3.72 8.11 -11.96
N ALA A 112 -4.44 9.22 -11.74
CA ALA A 112 -5.73 9.21 -11.07
C ALA A 112 -6.76 8.38 -11.85
N ASP A 113 -6.90 8.61 -13.16
CA ASP A 113 -7.84 7.87 -14.02
C ASP A 113 -7.55 6.36 -14.02
N GLU A 114 -6.26 5.97 -14.11
CA GLU A 114 -5.84 4.58 -14.01
C GLU A 114 -6.21 3.95 -12.66
N ALA A 115 -5.98 4.67 -11.56
CA ALA A 115 -6.33 4.20 -10.22
C ALA A 115 -7.86 4.03 -10.06
N TRP A 116 -8.66 4.98 -10.56
CA TRP A 116 -10.12 4.87 -10.57
C TRP A 116 -10.61 3.69 -11.42
N CYS A 117 -10.01 3.47 -12.58
CA CYS A 117 -10.32 2.30 -13.42
C CYS A 117 -10.02 0.99 -12.68
N ARG A 118 -8.91 0.91 -11.94
CA ARG A 118 -8.58 -0.29 -11.12
C ARG A 118 -9.61 -0.56 -10.04
N LEU A 119 -10.13 0.48 -9.38
CA LEU A 119 -11.20 0.33 -8.37
C LEU A 119 -12.50 -0.24 -8.93
N GLN A 120 -12.83 0.11 -10.17
CA GLN A 120 -14.05 -0.37 -10.81
C GLN A 120 -13.97 -1.85 -11.21
N ARG A 121 -12.75 -2.37 -11.46
CA ARG A 121 -12.52 -3.73 -11.95
C ARG A 121 -12.60 -4.84 -10.90
N ASN A 122 -12.62 -4.51 -9.59
CA ASN A 122 -12.68 -5.48 -8.48
C ASN A 122 -11.62 -6.61 -8.55
N ASP A 123 -10.39 -6.33 -9.01
CA ASP A 123 -9.28 -7.29 -9.04
C ASP A 123 -8.50 -7.37 -7.71
#